data_AF-A0A8X6GIU1-F1
#
_entry.id   AF-A0A8X6GIU1-F1
#
_cell.length_a   1.000
_cell.length_b   1.000
_cell.length_c   1.000
_cell.angle_alpha   90.00
_cell.angle_beta   90.00
_cell.angle_gamma   90.00
#
_symmetry.space_group_name_H-M   'P 1'
#
loop_
_entity.id
_entity.type
_entity.pdbx_description
1 polymer ?
#
loop_
_entity_poly.entity_id
_entity_poly.type
_entity_poly.pdbx_seq_one_letter_code
_entity_poly.pdbx_strand_id
1 'polypeptide(L)'
;MYRSYYYVEIFILLLLYYAGWNLPSKSVFKCSRIKSRLVRMIIYKKVLPILHRYRLSLPRTCPFHSERDILWWPDIQIDFQDGLWVCPFCGQAFANEELVMKHWDKNHLNNHAEETVCFANFCDIFRCEVILAAIEAEKNKFAWDKFPSFPYSQNRSNCDDKKMIKLQKKCKVYVI
;
A
#
# COMPACT_ATOMS: atom_id res chain seq x y z
N MET A 1 36.90 19.03 42.28
CA MET A 1 36.43 17.71 41.77
C MET A 1 35.14 17.75 40.96
N TYR A 2 34.19 18.68 41.19
CA TYR A 2 32.92 18.75 40.45
C TYR A 2 33.05 19.22 38.98
N ARG A 3 34.02 20.09 38.69
CA ARG A 3 34.24 20.69 37.35
C ARG A 3 34.70 19.68 36.29
N SER A 4 35.35 18.59 36.70
CA SER A 4 35.83 17.55 35.77
C SER A 4 34.69 16.64 35.30
N TYR A 5 33.67 16.45 36.14
CA TYR A 5 32.50 15.61 35.84
C TYR A 5 31.61 16.25 34.77
N TYR A 6 31.46 17.57 34.84
CA TYR A 6 30.67 18.36 33.88
C TYR A 6 31.21 18.26 32.45
N TYR A 7 32.52 18.30 32.27
CA TYR A 7 33.13 18.13 30.95
C TYR A 7 32.93 16.71 30.41
N VAL A 8 32.95 15.70 31.28
CA VAL A 8 32.69 14.30 30.90
C VAL A 8 31.22 14.12 30.47
N GLU A 9 30.27 14.70 31.21
CA GLU A 9 28.85 14.68 30.84
C GLU A 9 28.57 15.38 29.51
N ILE A 10 29.17 16.55 29.27
CA ILE A 10 29.05 17.26 27.99
C ILE A 10 29.64 16.41 26.86
N PHE A 11 30.77 15.76 27.08
CA PHE A 11 31.41 14.90 26.08
C PHE A 11 30.54 13.69 25.76
N ILE A 12 29.90 13.08 26.76
CA ILE A 12 28.95 11.97 26.58
C ILE A 12 27.72 12.45 25.80
N LEU A 13 27.15 13.61 26.12
CA LEU A 13 26.01 14.17 25.40
C LEU A 13 26.34 14.51 23.95
N LEU A 14 27.54 15.07 23.70
CA LEU A 14 28.04 15.30 22.34
C LEU A 14 28.26 14.00 21.58
N LEU A 15 28.82 12.97 22.22
CA LEU A 15 28.98 11.65 21.61
C LEU A 15 27.63 11.01 21.29
N LEU A 16 26.64 11.10 22.17
CA LEU A 16 25.29 10.58 21.91
C LEU A 16 24.58 11.37 20.81
N TYR A 17 24.77 12.69 20.74
CA TYR A 17 24.26 13.54 19.67
C TYR A 17 24.88 13.18 18.32
N TYR A 18 26.21 13.01 18.26
CA TYR A 18 26.93 12.67 17.03
C TYR A 18 26.73 11.20 16.60
N ALA A 19 26.67 10.26 17.56
CA ALA A 19 26.43 8.85 17.28
C ALA A 19 24.96 8.57 16.93
N GLY A 20 24.02 9.32 17.52
CA GLY A 20 22.59 9.17 17.26
C GLY A 20 22.16 9.60 15.85
N TRP A 21 22.97 10.42 15.16
CA TRP A 21 22.66 10.93 13.82
C TRP A 21 23.35 10.20 12.67
N ASN A 22 24.28 9.28 12.97
CA ASN A 22 24.96 8.46 11.96
C ASN A 22 24.54 6.99 12.05
N LEU A 23 23.26 6.73 12.33
CA LEU A 23 22.67 5.49 11.90
C LEU A 23 22.11 5.75 10.51
N PRO A 24 22.86 5.47 9.41
CA PRO A 24 22.18 5.29 8.15
C PRO A 24 21.18 4.18 8.43
N SER A 25 19.89 4.48 8.31
CA SER A 25 18.85 3.47 8.27
C SER A 25 19.01 2.69 6.95
N LYS A 26 20.16 2.04 6.75
CA LYS A 26 20.29 0.84 5.94
C LYS A 26 19.74 -0.33 6.75
N SER A 27 18.58 -0.17 7.38
CA SER A 27 17.66 -1.30 7.35
C SER A 27 17.31 -1.42 5.88
N VAL A 28 17.75 -2.51 5.27
CA VAL A 28 17.16 -3.04 4.06
C VAL A 28 15.69 -3.28 4.41
N PHE A 29 14.87 -2.22 4.34
CA PHE A 29 13.44 -2.27 4.58
C PHE A 29 12.88 -3.09 3.43
N LYS A 30 12.85 -4.41 3.62
CA LYS A 30 12.02 -5.28 2.79
C LYS A 30 10.59 -4.85 3.05
N CYS A 31 10.06 -4.00 2.18
CA CYS A 31 8.70 -3.50 2.27
C CYS A 31 7.74 -4.69 2.28
N SER A 32 7.06 -4.93 3.41
CA SER A 32 6.14 -6.06 3.52
C SER A 32 4.88 -5.78 2.71
N ARG A 33 4.69 -6.51 1.61
CA ARG A 33 3.54 -6.32 0.71
C ARG A 33 2.19 -6.45 1.42
N ILE A 34 2.02 -7.48 2.26
CA ILE A 34 0.76 -7.72 2.97
C ILE A 34 0.42 -6.54 3.88
N LYS A 35 1.41 -6.09 4.67
CA LYS A 35 1.30 -4.95 5.58
C LYS A 35 1.03 -3.64 4.81
N SER A 36 1.77 -3.39 3.73
CA SER A 36 1.58 -2.23 2.85
C SER A 36 0.19 -2.19 2.22
N ARG A 37 -0.27 -3.33 1.69
CA ARG A 37 -1.60 -3.51 1.09
C ARG A 37 -2.71 -3.23 2.10
N LEU A 38 -2.53 -3.66 3.35
CA LEU A 38 -3.48 -3.41 4.42
C LEU A 38 -3.59 -1.92 4.75
N VAL A 39 -2.45 -1.23 4.92
CA VAL A 39 -2.43 0.21 5.17
C VAL A 39 -3.07 0.98 4.02
N ARG A 40 -2.72 0.64 2.76
CA ARG A 40 -3.35 1.21 1.57
C ARG A 40 -4.86 1.02 1.60
N MET A 41 -5.34 -0.18 1.94
CA MET A 41 -6.77 -0.46 2.02
C MET A 41 -7.45 0.44 3.06
N ILE A 42 -6.85 0.65 4.23
CA ILE A 42 -7.42 1.53 5.27
C ILE A 42 -7.46 2.97 4.77
N ILE A 43 -6.38 3.46 4.16
CA ILE A 43 -6.33 4.82 3.60
C ILE A 43 -7.45 5.01 2.56
N TYR A 44 -7.56 4.08 1.60
CA TYR A 44 -8.56 4.18 0.52
C TYR A 44 -10.00 4.03 1.00
N LYS A 45 -10.26 3.13 1.97
CA LYS A 45 -11.63 2.84 2.43
C LYS A 45 -12.11 3.73 3.56
N LYS A 46 -11.21 4.29 4.37
CA LYS A 46 -11.56 5.04 5.58
C LYS A 46 -11.10 6.48 5.53
N VAL A 47 -9.90 6.77 5.04
CA VAL A 47 -9.33 8.13 5.07
C VAL A 47 -9.76 8.97 3.87
N LEU A 48 -9.56 8.47 2.64
CA LEU A 48 -9.89 9.20 1.41
C LEU A 48 -11.38 9.60 1.31
N PRO A 49 -12.36 8.76 1.69
CA PRO A 49 -13.78 9.15 1.60
C PRO A 49 -14.12 10.32 2.53
N ILE A 50 -13.44 10.43 3.68
CA ILE A 50 -13.62 11.56 4.59
C ILE A 50 -13.06 12.82 3.94
N LEU A 51 -11.83 12.77 3.42
CA LEU A 51 -11.21 13.92 2.72
C LEU A 51 -12.07 14.39 1.54
N HIS A 52 -12.57 13.45 0.74
CA HIS A 52 -13.44 13.76 -0.40
C HIS A 52 -14.75 14.41 0.03
N ARG A 53 -15.33 14.02 1.18
CA ARG A 53 -16.52 14.65 1.75
C ARG A 53 -16.31 16.14 2.02
N TYR A 54 -15.10 16.52 2.42
CA TYR A 54 -14.70 17.91 2.67
C TYR A 54 -14.03 18.57 1.46
N ARG A 55 -14.06 17.94 0.28
CA ARG A 55 -13.40 18.41 -0.96
C ARG A 55 -11.89 18.68 -0.80
N LEU A 56 -11.25 17.91 0.08
CA LEU A 56 -9.81 17.95 0.28
C LEU A 56 -9.13 16.84 -0.53
N SER A 57 -7.99 17.15 -1.12
CA SER A 57 -7.07 16.18 -1.70
C SER A 57 -5.80 16.09 -0.85
N LEU A 58 -5.14 14.93 -0.88
CA LEU A 58 -3.83 14.79 -0.26
C LEU A 58 -2.82 15.59 -1.09
N PRO A 59 -1.98 16.44 -0.49
CA PRO A 59 -0.88 17.07 -1.23
C PRO A 59 0.16 16.02 -1.63
N ARG A 60 0.91 16.27 -2.72
CA ARG A 60 1.98 15.37 -3.20
C ARG A 60 3.10 15.13 -2.16
N THR A 61 3.25 16.05 -1.22
CA THR A 61 4.19 15.96 -0.09
C THR A 61 3.70 15.02 1.01
N CYS A 62 2.43 14.62 1.00
CA CYS A 62 1.89 13.71 1.99
C CYS A 62 2.43 12.29 1.77
N PRO A 63 2.96 11.62 2.82
CA PRO A 63 3.43 10.24 2.70
C PRO A 63 2.35 9.24 2.26
N PHE A 64 1.07 9.55 2.50
CA PHE A 64 -0.07 8.70 2.14
C PHE A 64 -0.64 8.98 0.75
N HIS A 65 -0.02 9.90 0.00
CA HIS A 65 -0.41 10.15 -1.38
C HIS A 65 -0.13 8.89 -2.22
N SER A 66 -1.06 8.53 -3.12
CA SER A 66 -1.00 7.29 -3.91
C SER A 66 0.29 7.12 -4.71
N GLU A 67 0.74 8.19 -5.37
CA GLU A 67 1.98 8.21 -6.14
C GLU A 67 3.25 8.01 -5.31
N ARG A 68 3.18 8.19 -3.99
CA ARG A 68 4.29 7.98 -3.08
C ARG A 68 4.40 6.52 -2.65
N ASP A 69 3.41 5.67 -2.91
CA ASP A 69 3.46 4.27 -2.51
C ASP A 69 4.29 3.43 -3.48
N ILE A 70 5.42 2.91 -3.00
CA ILE A 70 6.36 2.11 -3.78
C ILE A 70 5.76 0.78 -4.28
N LEU A 71 4.69 0.29 -3.65
CA LEU A 71 4.01 -0.94 -4.05
C LEU A 71 2.68 -0.66 -4.78
N TRP A 72 2.39 0.59 -5.12
CA TRP A 72 1.15 0.97 -5.82
C TRP A 72 0.99 0.24 -7.15
N TRP A 73 2.03 0.31 -8.00
CA TRP A 73 2.02 -0.22 -9.36
C TRP A 73 1.89 -1.74 -9.45
N PRO A 74 2.70 -2.57 -8.76
CA PRO A 74 2.59 -4.02 -8.86
C PRO A 74 1.29 -4.57 -8.25
N ASP A 75 0.64 -3.85 -7.33
CA ASP A 75 -0.58 -4.36 -6.70
C ASP A 75 -1.85 -3.93 -7.44
N ILE A 76 -1.79 -2.93 -8.33
CA ILE A 76 -2.99 -2.28 -8.91
C ILE A 76 -2.93 -2.17 -10.44
N GLN A 77 -1.74 -2.12 -11.03
CA GLN A 77 -1.55 -1.77 -12.45
C GLN A 77 -0.79 -2.83 -13.25
N ILE A 78 -0.63 -4.06 -12.74
CA ILE A 78 -0.14 -5.13 -13.61
C ILE A 78 -1.23 -5.38 -14.67
N ASP A 79 -0.88 -5.10 -15.92
CA ASP A 79 -1.78 -5.28 -17.04
C ASP A 79 -1.57 -6.65 -17.68
N PHE A 80 -2.67 -7.25 -18.11
CA PHE A 80 -2.65 -8.50 -18.86
C PHE A 80 -2.95 -8.18 -20.31
N GLN A 81 -1.89 -8.03 -21.09
CA GLN A 81 -1.98 -7.64 -22.49
C GLN A 81 -1.55 -8.81 -23.38
N ASP A 82 -2.39 -9.16 -24.36
CA ASP A 82 -2.10 -10.16 -25.39
C ASP A 82 -1.64 -11.53 -24.85
N GLY A 83 -2.16 -11.93 -23.68
CA GLY A 83 -1.81 -13.21 -23.04
C GLY A 83 -0.57 -13.15 -22.15
N LEU A 84 0.06 -11.98 -21.99
CA LEU A 84 1.28 -11.76 -21.21
C LEU A 84 1.05 -10.73 -20.10
N TRP A 85 1.80 -10.89 -19.02
CA TRP A 85 1.79 -9.98 -17.87
C TRP A 85 2.87 -8.93 -18.05
N VAL A 86 2.50 -7.66 -18.14
CA VAL A 86 3.45 -6.58 -18.47
C VAL A 86 3.74 -5.73 -17.24
N CYS A 87 5.02 -5.43 -16.98
CA CYS A 87 5.40 -4.48 -15.94
C CYS A 87 5.01 -3.06 -16.38
N PRO A 88 4.15 -2.35 -15.63
CA PRO A 88 3.64 -1.03 -16.04
C PRO A 88 4.71 0.07 -16.01
N PHE A 89 5.85 -0.16 -15.35
CA PHE A 89 6.91 0.84 -15.23
C PHE A 89 7.92 0.77 -16.37
N CYS A 90 8.33 -0.44 -16.79
CA CYS A 90 9.37 -0.63 -17.81
C CYS A 90 8.89 -1.33 -19.08
N GLY A 91 7.66 -1.84 -19.11
CA GLY A 91 7.08 -2.53 -20.27
C GLY A 91 7.59 -3.95 -20.51
N GLN A 92 8.35 -4.54 -19.59
CA GLN A 92 8.79 -5.94 -19.74
C GLN A 92 7.61 -6.90 -19.59
N ALA A 93 7.50 -7.85 -20.53
CA ALA A 93 6.46 -8.87 -20.55
C ALA A 93 6.92 -10.18 -19.89
N PHE A 94 6.00 -10.84 -19.19
CA PHE A 94 6.23 -12.03 -18.39
C PHE A 94 5.10 -13.05 -18.60
N ALA A 95 5.42 -14.34 -18.42
CA ALA A 95 4.45 -15.42 -18.59
C ALA A 95 3.44 -15.53 -17.45
N ASN A 96 3.76 -15.02 -16.25
CA ASN A 96 2.87 -15.06 -15.09
C ASN A 96 3.04 -13.81 -14.21
N GLU A 97 2.02 -13.52 -13.40
CA GLU A 97 1.99 -12.39 -12.46
C GLU A 97 3.12 -12.45 -11.43
N GLU A 98 3.46 -13.64 -10.95
CA GLU A 98 4.50 -13.84 -9.94
C GLU A 98 5.89 -13.40 -10.43
N LEU A 99 6.18 -13.61 -11.72
CA LEU A 99 7.42 -13.17 -12.35
C LEU A 99 7.47 -11.64 -12.47
N VAL A 100 6.34 -10.98 -12.76
CA VAL A 100 6.27 -9.51 -12.72
C VAL A 100 6.55 -9.00 -11.31
N MET A 101 5.95 -9.61 -10.29
CA MET A 101 6.16 -9.24 -8.90
C MET A 101 7.63 -9.42 -8.48
N LYS A 102 8.25 -10.55 -8.82
CA LYS A 102 9.68 -10.80 -8.56
C LYS A 102 10.57 -9.82 -9.31
N HIS A 103 10.22 -9.47 -10.55
CA HIS A 103 10.92 -8.45 -11.31
C HIS A 103 10.86 -7.08 -10.60
N TRP A 104 9.67 -6.70 -10.10
CA TRP A 104 9.48 -5.46 -9.37
C TRP A 104 10.36 -5.37 -8.12
N ASP A 105 10.35 -6.42 -7.29
CA ASP A 105 11.12 -6.45 -6.06
C ASP A 105 12.63 -6.32 -6.29
N LYS A 106 13.12 -6.86 -7.41
CA LYS A 106 14.55 -6.83 -7.75
C LYS A 106 14.99 -5.52 -8.36
N ASN A 107 14.20 -4.96 -9.28
CA ASN A 107 14.64 -3.91 -10.18
C ASN A 107 14.09 -2.52 -9.84
N HIS A 108 12.95 -2.45 -9.13
CA HIS A 108 12.28 -1.16 -8.87
C HIS A 108 12.30 -0.80 -7.38
N LEU A 109 12.25 -1.77 -6.47
CA LEU A 109 12.15 -1.51 -5.04
C LEU A 109 13.31 -0.66 -4.45
N ASN A 110 14.51 -0.77 -5.01
CA ASN A 110 15.69 -0.03 -4.52
C ASN A 110 15.96 1.30 -5.26
N ASN A 111 15.33 1.54 -6.41
CA ASN A 111 15.67 2.65 -7.31
C ASN A 111 14.81 3.91 -7.07
N HIS A 112 13.89 3.89 -6.11
CA HIS A 112 12.93 4.99 -5.86
C HIS A 112 13.15 5.73 -4.53
N ALA A 113 14.39 5.74 -4.02
CA ALA A 113 14.70 6.05 -2.63
C ALA A 113 14.33 7.48 -2.14
N GLU A 114 14.27 8.48 -3.02
CA GLU A 114 14.08 9.88 -2.56
C GLU A 114 12.62 10.33 -2.50
N GLU A 115 11.72 9.71 -3.28
CA GLU A 115 10.33 10.14 -3.37
C GLU A 115 9.30 9.07 -3.02
N THR A 116 9.67 7.79 -2.90
CA THR A 116 8.71 6.75 -2.56
C THR A 116 8.77 6.32 -1.10
N VAL A 117 7.64 5.84 -0.60
CA VAL A 117 7.40 5.45 0.77
C VAL A 117 6.77 4.06 0.77
N CYS A 118 7.28 3.18 1.62
CA CYS A 118 6.65 1.91 1.89
C CYS A 118 5.53 2.09 2.92
N PHE A 119 4.27 1.81 2.55
CA PHE A 119 3.16 1.97 3.51
C PHE A 119 3.24 1.00 4.70
N ALA A 120 3.97 -0.12 4.57
CA ALA A 120 4.21 -1.02 5.70
C ALA A 120 4.95 -0.33 6.86
N ASN A 121 5.68 0.76 6.61
CA ASN A 121 6.37 1.52 7.65
C ASN A 121 5.40 2.23 8.60
N PHE A 122 4.12 2.38 8.22
CA PHE A 122 3.09 2.99 9.07
C PHE A 122 2.24 1.94 9.80
N CYS A 123 2.64 0.66 9.78
CA CYS A 123 1.83 -0.39 10.37
C CYS A 123 1.60 -0.25 11.88
N ASP A 124 2.48 0.43 12.59
CA ASP A 124 2.31 0.68 14.03
C ASP A 124 1.15 1.66 14.27
N ILE A 125 1.02 2.68 13.41
CA ILE A 125 -0.08 3.66 13.45
C ILE A 125 -1.41 2.98 13.08
N PHE A 126 -1.41 2.15 12.02
CA PHE A 126 -2.60 1.45 11.55
C PHE A 126 -2.89 0.14 12.30
N ARG A 127 -2.04 -0.22 13.27
CA ARG A 127 -2.10 -1.47 14.05
C ARG A 127 -2.29 -2.73 13.19
N CYS A 128 -1.47 -2.88 12.15
CA CYS A 128 -1.60 -3.97 11.17
C CYS A 128 -1.66 -5.36 11.81
N GLU A 129 -0.87 -5.61 12.86
CA GLU A 129 -0.78 -6.93 13.49
C GLU A 129 -2.09 -7.34 14.16
N VAL A 130 -2.77 -6.40 14.80
CA VAL A 130 -4.09 -6.66 15.41
C VAL A 130 -5.13 -6.95 14.34
N ILE A 131 -5.10 -6.19 13.24
CA ILE A 131 -6.02 -6.40 12.14
C ILE A 131 -5.75 -7.75 11.48
N LEU A 132 -4.49 -8.09 11.18
CA LEU A 132 -4.10 -9.40 10.64
C LEU A 132 -4.51 -10.55 11.56
N ALA A 133 -4.25 -10.44 12.87
CA ALA A 133 -4.67 -11.43 13.84
C ALA A 133 -6.20 -11.57 13.93
N ALA A 134 -6.95 -10.47 13.86
CA ALA A 134 -8.41 -10.51 13.84
C ALA A 134 -8.93 -11.22 12.57
N ILE A 135 -8.33 -10.94 11.42
CA ILE A 135 -8.68 -11.62 10.17
C ILE A 135 -8.35 -13.12 10.25
N GLU A 136 -7.22 -13.48 10.85
CA GLU A 136 -6.82 -14.87 11.07
C GLU A 136 -7.76 -15.59 12.05
N ALA A 137 -8.19 -14.95 13.13
CA ALA A 137 -9.19 -15.50 14.03
C ALA A 137 -10.55 -15.70 13.34
N GLU A 138 -10.86 -14.87 12.33
CA GLU A 138 -12.09 -14.91 11.56
C GLU A 138 -12.01 -15.77 10.28
N LYS A 139 -10.92 -16.51 9.99
CA LYS A 139 -10.77 -17.32 8.74
C LYS A 139 -11.97 -18.23 8.46
N ASN A 140 -12.65 -18.72 9.51
CA ASN A 140 -13.82 -19.61 9.39
C ASN A 140 -15.15 -18.89 9.15
N LYS A 141 -15.20 -17.55 9.28
CA LYS A 141 -16.41 -16.72 9.15
C LYS A 141 -16.28 -15.71 8.00
N PHE A 142 -15.06 -15.28 7.70
CA PHE A 142 -14.69 -14.39 6.62
C PHE A 142 -13.80 -15.16 5.65
N ALA A 143 -14.38 -15.58 4.52
CA ALA A 143 -13.63 -16.15 3.41
C ALA A 143 -12.49 -15.18 3.04
N TRP A 144 -11.24 -15.65 3.05
CA TRP A 144 -10.07 -14.87 2.61
C TRP A 144 -10.19 -14.46 1.13
N ASP A 145 -11.04 -15.14 0.38
CA ASP A 145 -11.50 -14.82 -0.96
C ASP A 145 -12.29 -13.48 -1.02
N LYS A 146 -12.76 -12.99 0.15
CA LYS A 146 -13.44 -11.70 0.35
C LYS A 146 -12.59 -10.66 1.08
N PHE A 147 -11.33 -10.97 1.43
CA PHE A 147 -10.36 -9.88 1.56
C PHE A 147 -10.39 -9.14 0.23
N PRO A 148 -10.61 -7.82 0.19
CA PRO A 148 -10.54 -7.14 -1.08
C PRO A 148 -9.11 -7.37 -1.60
N SER A 149 -8.96 -8.26 -2.59
CA SER A 149 -8.41 -7.79 -3.85
C SER A 149 -8.98 -6.40 -4.03
N PHE A 150 -8.11 -5.39 -4.09
CA PHE A 150 -8.57 -4.05 -4.45
C PHE A 150 -9.58 -4.23 -5.58
N PRO A 151 -10.83 -3.74 -5.46
CA PRO A 151 -11.73 -3.77 -6.58
C PRO A 151 -11.19 -2.73 -7.55
N TYR A 152 -10.17 -3.09 -8.31
CA TYR A 152 -10.18 -2.71 -9.70
C TYR A 152 -10.65 -3.93 -10.47
N SER A 153 -11.95 -3.91 -10.79
CA SER A 153 -12.49 -4.75 -11.85
C SER A 153 -11.82 -4.30 -13.15
N GLN A 154 -10.86 -5.08 -13.64
CA GLN A 154 -10.49 -5.04 -15.07
C GLN A 154 -11.38 -5.92 -15.93
N ASN A 155 -12.15 -6.83 -15.34
CA ASN A 155 -13.18 -7.56 -16.07
C ASN A 155 -14.48 -6.76 -16.11
N ARG A 156 -14.53 -5.76 -16.98
CA ARG A 156 -15.79 -5.51 -17.67
C ARG A 156 -16.02 -6.71 -18.60
N SER A 157 -16.76 -7.71 -18.13
CA SER A 157 -17.50 -8.53 -19.08
C SER A 157 -18.29 -7.59 -19.99
N ASN A 158 -18.35 -7.85 -21.30
CA ASN A 158 -19.23 -7.09 -22.20
C ASN A 158 -20.60 -6.91 -21.56
N CYS A 159 -21.17 -5.70 -21.68
CA CYS A 159 -22.48 -5.38 -21.13
C CYS A 159 -23.48 -6.42 -21.66
N ASP A 160 -23.99 -7.26 -20.77
CA ASP A 160 -25.07 -8.18 -21.10
C ASP A 160 -26.38 -7.41 -21.03
N ASP A 161 -26.80 -6.88 -22.17
CA ASP A 161 -28.00 -6.06 -22.29
C ASP A 161 -29.25 -6.80 -21.80
N LYS A 162 -29.32 -8.13 -21.94
CA LYS A 162 -30.44 -8.93 -21.45
C LYS A 162 -30.46 -8.95 -19.92
N LYS A 163 -29.29 -9.06 -19.29
CA LYS A 163 -29.14 -8.98 -17.82
C LYS A 163 -29.49 -7.58 -17.31
N MET A 164 -29.10 -6.53 -18.02
CA MET A 164 -29.39 -5.14 -17.65
C MET A 164 -30.89 -4.81 -17.75
N ILE A 165 -31.57 -5.23 -18.82
CA ILE A 165 -33.01 -5.05 -18.99
C ILE A 165 -33.80 -5.80 -17.90
N LYS A 166 -33.36 -7.01 -17.53
CA LYS A 166 -34.00 -7.79 -16.45
C LYS A 166 -33.89 -7.09 -15.09
N LEU A 167 -32.75 -6.46 -14.80
CA LEU A 167 -32.54 -5.68 -13.59
C LEU A 167 -33.35 -4.37 -13.60
N GLN A 168 -33.38 -3.64 -14.72
CA GLN A 168 -34.22 -2.45 -14.87
C GLN A 168 -35.70 -2.73 -14.65
N LYS A 169 -36.22 -3.86 -15.17
CA LYS A 169 -37.61 -4.27 -14.93
C LYS A 169 -37.86 -4.52 -13.45
N LYS A 170 -36.95 -5.17 -12.73
CA LYS A 170 -37.07 -5.39 -11.27
C LYS A 170 -37.09 -4.09 -10.48
N CYS A 171 -36.31 -3.08 -10.88
CA CYS A 171 -36.31 -1.77 -10.24
C CYS A 171 -37.58 -0.96 -10.53
N LYS A 172 -38.25 -1.19 -11.67
CA LYS A 172 -39.54 -0.57 -12.00
C LYS A 172 -40.75 -1.20 -11.31
N VAL A 173 -40.60 -2.32 -10.60
CA VAL A 173 -41.70 -2.94 -9.83
C VAL A 173 -41.96 -2.22 -8.49
N TYR A 174 -41.11 -1.27 -8.09
CA TYR A 174 -41.29 -0.47 -6.87
C TYR A 174 -41.40 1.04 -7.15
N VAL A 175 -42.10 1.41 -8.22
CA VAL A 175 -42.63 2.76 -8.39
C VAL A 175 -44.14 2.64 -8.61
N ILE A 176 -44.85 2.59 -7.47
CA ILE A 176 -46.31 2.68 -7.25
C ILE A 176 -47.13 1.51 -7.81
#